data_AF-A0A3N5I373-F1
#
_entry.id   AF-A0A3N5I373-F1
#
_cell.length_a   1.000
_cell.length_b   1.000
_cell.length_c   1.000
_cell.angle_alpha   90.00
_cell.angle_beta   90.00
_cell.angle_gamma   90.00
#
_symmetry.space_group_name_H-M   'P 1'
#
loop_
_entity.id
_entity.type
_entity.pdbx_description
1 polymer ?
#
loop_
_entity_poly.entity_id
_entity_poly.type
_entity_poly.pdbx_seq_one_letter_code
_entity_poly.pdbx_strand_id
1 'polypeptide(L)'
;MKFFNASGTLLNTLTVGALPDMLIFSPNGKWLLVANEGEPSSYNNNPVPSVDPEGSVSLIDMTQSVTSLTQLDVRTATFSPSIPQVNPTSIRTYGPNATFAQDIEPEYITVSHDSKTAWVTLQENNAIGILDIPTATFTKIVGLGFKDHLLPENQLDASDRDMLGSSNNGIINIRNWPVLGMYEPDAIASYRVKGETYLVTANEGDTRDYPPGFTEEARVGALSLDAATFCRPGISRRDHWSNRSAQ
;
A
#
# COMPACT_ATOMS: atom_id res chain seq x y z
N MET A 1 -17.35 2.88 11.81
CA MET A 1 -16.93 4.18 12.38
C MET A 1 -17.82 4.56 13.57
N LYS A 2 -17.23 5.05 14.67
CA LYS A 2 -17.97 5.60 15.83
C LYS A 2 -17.48 7.01 16.12
N PHE A 3 -18.39 7.95 16.30
CA PHE A 3 -18.07 9.34 16.61
C PHE A 3 -18.31 9.63 18.08
N PHE A 4 -17.36 10.27 18.74
CA PHE A 4 -17.45 10.66 20.15
C PHE A 4 -17.22 12.16 20.30
N ASN A 5 -17.79 12.78 21.35
CA ASN A 5 -17.40 14.13 21.76
C ASN A 5 -16.09 14.08 22.59
N ALA A 6 -15.56 15.26 22.96
CA ALA A 6 -14.34 15.37 23.76
C ALA A 6 -14.43 14.73 25.16
N SER A 7 -15.64 14.44 25.65
CA SER A 7 -15.88 13.74 26.92
C SER A 7 -16.02 12.23 26.74
N GLY A 8 -15.84 11.69 25.53
CA GLY A 8 -15.98 10.26 25.22
C GLY A 8 -17.43 9.78 25.12
N THR A 9 -18.42 10.67 25.04
CA THR A 9 -19.82 10.28 24.81
C THR A 9 -20.03 9.93 23.34
N LEU A 10 -20.58 8.75 23.08
CA LEU A 10 -20.94 8.32 21.72
C LEU A 10 -22.02 9.25 21.15
N LEU A 11 -21.75 9.82 19.98
CA LEU A 11 -22.64 10.71 19.24
C LEU A 11 -23.35 10.00 18.09
N ASN A 12 -22.63 9.16 17.34
CA ASN A 12 -23.16 8.45 16.18
C ASN A 12 -22.31 7.23 15.83
N THR A 13 -22.88 6.30 15.05
CA THR A 13 -22.19 5.15 14.47
C THR A 13 -22.61 5.00 13.00
N LEU A 14 -21.63 4.88 12.11
CA LEU A 14 -21.82 4.65 10.68
C LEU A 14 -21.00 3.43 10.26
N THR A 15 -21.52 2.63 9.32
CA THR A 15 -20.79 1.51 8.73
C THR A 15 -19.89 2.03 7.62
N VAL A 16 -18.64 1.54 7.59
CA VAL A 16 -17.61 1.81 6.58
C VAL A 16 -17.13 0.45 6.02
N GLY A 17 -16.10 0.46 5.16
CA GLY A 17 -15.52 -0.75 4.59
C GLY A 17 -14.86 -1.68 5.63
N ALA A 18 -14.33 -2.80 5.15
CA ALA A 18 -13.70 -3.81 5.97
C ALA A 18 -12.28 -3.40 6.38
N LEU A 19 -11.89 -3.68 7.62
CA LEU A 19 -10.56 -3.38 8.16
C LEU A 19 -10.13 -1.91 7.94
N PRO A 20 -10.84 -0.94 8.55
CA PRO A 20 -10.45 0.47 8.43
C PRO A 20 -9.13 0.72 9.15
N ASP A 21 -8.15 1.25 8.43
CA ASP A 21 -6.81 1.48 8.94
C ASP A 21 -6.58 2.96 9.24
N MET A 22 -6.80 3.81 8.24
CA MET A 22 -6.57 5.24 8.35
C MET A 22 -7.84 6.07 8.09
N LEU A 23 -7.92 7.23 8.75
CA LEU A 23 -8.93 8.25 8.45
C LEU A 23 -8.32 9.65 8.36
N ILE A 24 -8.93 10.50 7.52
CA ILE A 24 -8.50 11.90 7.36
C ILE A 24 -9.69 12.80 7.01
N PHE A 25 -9.70 14.00 7.58
CA PHE A 25 -10.60 15.06 7.14
C PHE A 25 -10.02 15.79 5.91
N SER A 26 -10.86 16.11 4.94
CA SER A 26 -10.48 17.05 3.89
C SER A 26 -10.14 18.41 4.50
N PRO A 27 -9.25 19.22 3.89
CA PRO A 27 -8.85 20.52 4.43
C PRO A 27 -10.02 21.48 4.71
N ASN A 28 -11.11 21.39 3.95
CA ASN A 28 -12.31 22.19 4.16
C ASN A 28 -13.29 21.61 5.21
N GLY A 29 -12.97 20.47 5.83
CA GLY A 29 -13.76 19.77 6.84
C GLY A 29 -15.05 19.12 6.35
N LYS A 30 -15.34 19.16 5.05
CA LYS A 30 -16.61 18.66 4.48
C LYS A 30 -16.62 17.16 4.24
N TRP A 31 -15.45 16.52 4.16
CA TRP A 31 -15.34 15.09 3.94
C TRP A 31 -14.49 14.46 5.02
N LEU A 32 -14.93 13.31 5.52
CA LEU A 32 -14.09 12.38 6.27
C LEU A 32 -13.89 11.14 5.40
N LEU A 33 -12.64 10.88 5.04
CA LEU A 33 -12.24 9.72 4.26
C LEU A 33 -11.71 8.66 5.21
N VAL A 34 -12.00 7.39 4.91
CA VAL A 34 -11.53 6.22 5.66
C VAL A 34 -11.02 5.20 4.66
N ALA A 35 -9.74 4.89 4.69
CA ALA A 35 -9.18 3.78 3.96
C ALA A 35 -9.51 2.48 4.68
N ASN A 36 -9.96 1.49 3.91
CA ASN A 36 -10.42 0.20 4.40
C ASN A 36 -9.63 -0.84 3.62
N GLU A 37 -8.58 -1.37 4.23
CA GLU A 37 -7.61 -2.28 3.61
C GLU A 37 -8.32 -3.47 2.99
N GLY A 38 -9.18 -4.12 3.78
CA GLY A 38 -9.90 -5.29 3.34
C GLY A 38 -9.04 -6.54 3.25
N GLU A 39 -7.97 -6.66 4.04
CA GLU A 39 -7.10 -7.83 4.02
C GLU A 39 -7.85 -9.16 4.26
N PRO A 40 -7.33 -10.25 3.67
CA PRO A 40 -7.83 -11.59 3.92
C PRO A 40 -7.55 -12.06 5.35
N SER A 41 -8.47 -12.83 5.92
CA SER A 41 -8.25 -13.46 7.23
C SER A 41 -7.25 -14.62 7.21
N SER A 42 -6.99 -15.18 6.02
CA SER A 42 -5.97 -16.20 5.74
C SER A 42 -5.90 -16.47 4.23
N TYR A 43 -4.88 -17.19 3.77
CA TYR A 43 -4.90 -17.83 2.46
C TYR A 43 -4.77 -19.34 2.59
N ASN A 44 -5.49 -20.10 1.74
CA ASN A 44 -5.36 -21.55 1.59
C ASN A 44 -5.37 -22.39 2.90
N ASN A 45 -5.91 -21.85 3.99
CA ASN A 45 -5.84 -22.47 5.31
C ASN A 45 -7.03 -23.42 5.55
N ASN A 46 -7.01 -24.59 4.91
CA ASN A 46 -8.04 -25.61 5.10
C ASN A 46 -7.94 -26.23 6.51
N PRO A 47 -9.04 -26.35 7.29
CA PRO A 47 -10.45 -26.23 6.90
C PRO A 47 -11.12 -24.89 7.21
N VAL A 48 -10.39 -23.87 7.64
CA VAL A 48 -10.95 -22.56 7.96
C VAL A 48 -11.17 -21.79 6.65
N PRO A 49 -12.41 -21.50 6.25
CA PRO A 49 -12.64 -20.70 5.06
C PRO A 49 -12.05 -19.30 5.26
N SER A 50 -11.31 -18.82 4.26
CA SER A 50 -10.85 -17.44 4.24
C SER A 50 -12.01 -16.49 3.94
N VAL A 51 -12.00 -15.34 4.60
CA VAL A 51 -12.79 -14.18 4.20
C VAL A 51 -11.80 -13.17 3.67
N ASP A 52 -11.95 -12.81 2.40
CA ASP A 52 -11.10 -11.86 1.67
C ASP A 52 -12.01 -10.73 1.15
N PRO A 53 -12.25 -9.68 1.96
CA PRO A 53 -13.06 -8.53 1.58
C PRO A 53 -12.47 -7.75 0.39
N GLU A 54 -13.27 -6.93 -0.28
CA GLU A 54 -12.74 -5.94 -1.22
C GLU A 54 -12.22 -4.71 -0.47
N GLY A 55 -11.02 -4.25 -0.80
CA GLY A 55 -10.51 -2.97 -0.33
C GLY A 55 -11.31 -1.80 -0.88
N SER A 56 -11.39 -0.70 -0.12
CA SER A 56 -12.19 0.47 -0.50
C SER A 56 -11.83 1.73 0.27
N VAL A 57 -12.32 2.88 -0.19
CA VAL A 57 -12.32 4.13 0.59
C VAL A 57 -13.75 4.56 0.87
N SER A 58 -14.09 4.74 2.14
CA SER A 58 -15.37 5.30 2.56
C SER A 58 -15.25 6.82 2.68
N LEU A 59 -16.19 7.56 2.11
CA LEU A 59 -16.26 9.02 2.16
C LEU A 59 -17.55 9.41 2.86
N ILE A 60 -17.44 10.12 3.98
CA ILE A 60 -18.57 10.59 4.78
C ILE A 60 -18.73 12.08 4.55
N ASP A 61 -19.92 12.51 4.12
CA ASP A 61 -20.27 13.93 3.99
C ASP A 61 -20.49 14.52 5.39
N MET A 62 -19.57 15.38 5.82
CA MET A 62 -19.54 16.00 7.14
C MET A 62 -20.16 17.40 7.15
N THR A 63 -20.94 17.77 6.12
CA THR A 63 -21.57 19.10 6.05
C THR A 63 -22.68 19.31 7.08
N GLN A 64 -23.28 18.23 7.58
CA GLN A 64 -24.26 18.26 8.66
C GLN A 64 -23.64 17.94 10.02
N SER A 65 -24.39 18.17 11.10
CA SER A 65 -23.97 17.73 12.44
C SER A 65 -23.76 16.21 12.46
N VAL A 66 -22.71 15.77 13.14
CA VAL A 66 -22.40 14.34 13.35
C VAL A 66 -23.62 13.55 13.84
N THR A 67 -24.44 14.13 14.72
CA THR A 67 -25.65 13.49 15.28
C THR A 67 -26.80 13.32 14.26
N SER A 68 -26.73 14.02 13.14
CA SER A 68 -27.72 13.99 12.06
C SER A 68 -27.29 13.12 10.88
N LEU A 69 -26.01 12.72 10.83
CA LEU A 69 -25.50 11.85 9.79
C LEU A 69 -26.18 10.47 9.83
N THR A 70 -26.42 9.94 8.64
CA THR A 70 -27.02 8.63 8.40
C THR A 70 -26.14 7.82 7.46
N GLN A 71 -26.49 6.56 7.23
CA GLN A 71 -25.76 5.73 6.27
C GLN A 71 -25.84 6.27 4.83
N LEU A 72 -26.83 7.12 4.51
CA LEU A 72 -26.94 7.76 3.18
C LEU A 72 -25.84 8.82 2.95
N ASP A 73 -25.20 9.30 4.01
CA ASP A 73 -24.12 10.26 3.95
C ASP A 73 -22.75 9.58 3.74
N VAL A 74 -22.71 8.24 3.71
CA VAL A 74 -21.51 7.45 3.42
C VAL A 74 -21.54 6.99 1.97
N ARG A 75 -20.46 7.28 1.24
CA ARG A 75 -20.19 6.77 -0.11
C ARG A 75 -18.99 5.84 -0.05
N THR A 76 -18.95 4.84 -0.92
CA THR A 76 -17.83 3.90 -1.01
C THR A 76 -17.21 3.98 -2.39
N ALA A 77 -15.93 4.35 -2.45
CA ALA A 77 -15.10 4.23 -3.64
C ALA A 77 -14.47 2.83 -3.65
N THR A 78 -14.77 2.05 -4.69
CA THR A 78 -14.27 0.68 -4.85
C THR A 78 -13.21 0.61 -5.96
N PHE A 79 -12.46 -0.50 -5.98
CA PHE A 79 -11.48 -0.78 -7.01
C PHE A 79 -12.04 -1.70 -8.09
N SER A 80 -11.55 -1.53 -9.31
CA SER A 80 -11.93 -2.34 -10.46
C SER A 80 -10.81 -2.29 -11.49
N PRO A 81 -10.58 -3.38 -12.25
CA PRO A 81 -9.58 -3.38 -13.33
C PRO A 81 -9.86 -2.37 -14.44
N SER A 82 -11.06 -1.77 -14.49
CA SER A 82 -11.38 -0.71 -15.45
C SER A 82 -10.80 0.67 -15.09
N ILE A 83 -10.33 0.86 -13.85
CA ILE A 83 -9.66 2.10 -13.45
C ILE A 83 -8.35 2.22 -14.25
N PRO A 84 -8.08 3.36 -14.91
CA PRO A 84 -6.84 3.55 -15.66
C PRO A 84 -5.59 3.29 -14.81
N GLN A 85 -4.71 2.41 -15.28
CA GLN A 85 -3.46 2.07 -14.61
C GLN A 85 -2.27 2.72 -15.34
N VAL A 86 -1.42 3.41 -14.59
CA VAL A 86 -0.14 3.96 -15.07
C VAL A 86 0.98 3.12 -14.50
N ASN A 87 1.92 2.72 -15.37
CA ASN A 87 2.99 1.78 -15.01
C ASN A 87 2.44 0.45 -14.41
N PRO A 88 1.51 -0.22 -15.10
CA PRO A 88 0.81 -1.39 -14.54
C PRO A 88 1.74 -2.56 -14.22
N THR A 89 2.89 -2.66 -14.90
CA THR A 89 3.89 -3.72 -14.65
C THR A 89 4.59 -3.62 -13.30
N SER A 90 4.43 -2.51 -12.57
CA SER A 90 4.93 -2.38 -11.19
C SER A 90 3.82 -2.35 -10.15
N ILE A 91 2.55 -2.52 -10.57
CA ILE A 91 1.43 -2.71 -9.65
C ILE A 91 1.38 -4.19 -9.35
N ARG A 92 1.56 -4.55 -8.08
CA ARG A 92 1.55 -5.96 -7.65
C ARG A 92 0.11 -6.38 -7.43
N THR A 93 -0.27 -7.50 -8.05
CA THR A 93 -1.54 -8.19 -7.80
C THR A 93 -1.24 -9.69 -7.77
N TYR A 94 -1.29 -10.30 -6.59
CA TYR A 94 -0.68 -11.59 -6.31
C TYR A 94 -1.38 -12.40 -5.20
N GLY A 95 -2.48 -11.90 -4.65
CA GLY A 95 -3.33 -12.65 -3.71
C GLY A 95 -3.81 -13.98 -4.33
N PRO A 96 -3.58 -15.13 -3.67
CA PRO A 96 -4.05 -16.42 -4.16
C PRO A 96 -5.57 -16.47 -4.38
N ASN A 97 -6.00 -16.61 -5.65
CA ASN A 97 -7.40 -16.64 -6.06
C ASN A 97 -8.20 -15.36 -5.73
N ALA A 98 -7.52 -14.24 -5.47
CA ALA A 98 -8.16 -12.95 -5.24
C ALA A 98 -8.63 -12.32 -6.56
N THR A 99 -9.75 -11.62 -6.51
CA THR A 99 -10.11 -10.65 -7.56
C THR A 99 -9.26 -9.39 -7.42
N PHE A 100 -9.17 -8.57 -8.47
CA PHE A 100 -8.44 -7.30 -8.41
C PHE A 100 -8.91 -6.40 -7.25
N ALA A 101 -10.20 -6.39 -6.91
CA ALA A 101 -10.71 -5.53 -5.84
C ALA A 101 -10.38 -6.05 -4.44
N GLN A 102 -10.30 -7.38 -4.27
CA GLN A 102 -9.80 -8.00 -3.03
C GLN A 102 -8.29 -7.80 -2.88
N ASP A 103 -7.57 -7.81 -4.00
CA ASP A 103 -6.12 -7.73 -4.01
C ASP A 103 -5.58 -6.32 -3.76
N ILE A 104 -6.43 -5.28 -3.77
CA ILE A 104 -6.01 -3.89 -3.62
C ILE A 104 -6.36 -3.44 -2.20
N GLU A 105 -5.33 -3.20 -1.39
CA GLU A 105 -5.43 -2.90 0.03
C GLU A 105 -5.05 -1.42 0.27
N PRO A 106 -6.02 -0.50 0.45
CA PRO A 106 -5.73 0.90 0.75
C PRO A 106 -5.43 1.13 2.24
N GLU A 107 -4.33 1.83 2.53
CA GLU A 107 -3.87 2.10 3.90
C GLU A 107 -3.98 3.59 4.26
N TYR A 108 -3.04 4.44 3.84
CA TYR A 108 -3.06 5.87 4.20
C TYR A 108 -3.60 6.77 3.08
N ILE A 109 -4.13 7.92 3.51
CA ILE A 109 -4.72 8.92 2.61
C ILE A 109 -4.13 10.30 2.87
N THR A 110 -3.75 11.03 1.83
CA THR A 110 -3.56 12.47 1.91
C THR A 110 -4.46 13.21 0.93
N VAL A 111 -4.92 14.41 1.30
CA VAL A 111 -5.94 15.15 0.55
C VAL A 111 -5.37 16.45 0.01
N SER A 112 -5.68 16.75 -1.25
CA SER A 112 -5.30 17.99 -1.91
C SER A 112 -5.82 19.22 -1.16
N HIS A 113 -5.07 20.31 -1.22
CA HIS A 113 -5.43 21.57 -0.55
C HIS A 113 -6.83 22.09 -0.94
N ASP A 114 -7.28 21.84 -2.18
CA ASP A 114 -8.62 22.23 -2.64
C ASP A 114 -9.73 21.22 -2.28
N SER A 115 -9.39 20.15 -1.54
CA SER A 115 -10.31 19.12 -1.06
C SER A 115 -11.03 18.34 -2.17
N LYS A 116 -10.43 18.25 -3.36
CA LYS A 116 -11.04 17.55 -4.52
C LYS A 116 -10.39 16.23 -4.84
N THR A 117 -9.12 16.06 -4.52
CA THR A 117 -8.36 14.85 -4.84
C THR A 117 -7.80 14.27 -3.56
N ALA A 118 -7.89 12.95 -3.43
CA ALA A 118 -7.16 12.20 -2.43
C ALA A 118 -6.15 11.28 -3.13
N TRP A 119 -4.97 11.15 -2.52
CA TRP A 119 -3.99 10.14 -2.86
C TRP A 119 -4.00 9.09 -1.77
N VAL A 120 -4.18 7.84 -2.18
CA VAL A 120 -4.35 6.68 -1.30
C VAL A 120 -3.19 5.74 -1.57
N THR A 121 -2.43 5.40 -0.54
CA THR A 121 -1.36 4.40 -0.68
C THR A 121 -1.95 3.00 -0.76
N LEU A 122 -1.31 2.17 -1.59
CA LEU A 122 -1.63 0.78 -1.82
C LEU A 122 -0.32 0.00 -1.64
N GLN A 123 0.07 -0.22 -0.39
CA GLN A 123 1.41 -0.62 0.02
C GLN A 123 1.82 -1.94 -0.64
N GLU A 124 1.04 -2.99 -0.42
CA GLU A 124 1.23 -4.35 -0.95
C GLU A 124 1.24 -4.33 -2.47
N ASN A 125 0.55 -3.36 -3.08
CA ASN A 125 0.45 -3.21 -4.52
C ASN A 125 1.59 -2.35 -5.12
N ASN A 126 2.46 -1.76 -4.29
CA ASN A 126 3.52 -0.83 -4.70
C ASN A 126 2.97 0.32 -5.58
N ALA A 127 1.85 0.91 -5.16
CA ALA A 127 1.09 1.86 -5.96
C ALA A 127 0.45 2.99 -5.13
N ILE A 128 -0.06 4.00 -5.84
CA ILE A 128 -0.93 5.06 -5.30
C ILE A 128 -2.21 5.13 -6.12
N GLY A 129 -3.36 5.04 -5.45
CA GLY A 129 -4.68 5.35 -6.00
C GLY A 129 -4.98 6.85 -5.97
N ILE A 130 -5.50 7.39 -7.08
CA ILE A 130 -5.94 8.79 -7.17
C ILE A 130 -7.46 8.84 -7.18
N LEU A 131 -8.05 9.35 -6.09
CA LEU A 131 -9.48 9.41 -5.84
C LEU A 131 -10.02 10.81 -6.10
N ASP A 132 -11.08 10.93 -6.91
CA ASP A 132 -11.90 12.13 -6.97
C ASP A 132 -12.91 12.11 -5.81
N ILE A 133 -12.78 13.08 -4.91
CA ILE A 133 -13.59 13.19 -3.70
C ILE A 133 -15.05 13.52 -4.04
N PRO A 134 -15.36 14.54 -4.87
CA PRO A 134 -16.74 14.88 -5.22
C PRO A 134 -17.57 13.71 -5.77
N THR A 135 -16.98 12.88 -6.65
CA THR A 135 -17.67 11.74 -7.26
C THR A 135 -17.51 10.45 -6.48
N ALA A 136 -16.61 10.39 -5.51
CA ALA A 136 -16.26 9.16 -4.77
C ALA A 136 -15.78 8.04 -5.71
N THR A 137 -14.92 8.36 -6.69
CA THR A 137 -14.41 7.39 -7.67
C THR A 137 -12.92 7.50 -7.87
N PHE A 138 -12.24 6.37 -7.92
CA PHE A 138 -10.85 6.31 -8.35
C PHE A 138 -10.73 6.64 -9.85
N THR A 139 -9.87 7.60 -10.16
CA THR A 139 -9.61 8.07 -11.51
C THR A 139 -8.40 7.41 -12.14
N LYS A 140 -7.47 6.92 -11.31
CA LYS A 140 -6.22 6.30 -11.74
C LYS A 140 -5.58 5.50 -10.61
N ILE A 141 -4.82 4.47 -10.97
CA ILE A 141 -3.84 3.81 -10.09
C ILE A 141 -2.47 3.97 -10.72
N VAL A 142 -1.47 4.37 -9.93
CA VAL A 142 -0.11 4.66 -10.41
C VAL A 142 0.87 3.72 -9.72
N GLY A 143 1.46 2.79 -10.48
CA GLY A 143 2.55 1.96 -10.01
C GLY A 143 3.84 2.76 -9.86
N LEU A 144 4.55 2.56 -8.76
CA LEU A 144 5.71 3.39 -8.36
C LEU A 144 7.02 2.99 -9.02
N GLY A 145 7.02 1.88 -9.76
CA GLY A 145 8.24 1.30 -10.34
C GLY A 145 9.09 0.64 -9.26
N PHE A 146 10.39 0.57 -9.54
CA PHE A 146 11.37 -0.07 -8.67
C PHE A 146 12.61 0.81 -8.56
N LYS A 147 13.29 0.73 -7.42
CA LYS A 147 14.59 1.35 -7.19
C LYS A 147 15.71 0.41 -7.62
N ASP A 148 16.58 0.87 -8.52
CA ASP A 148 17.72 0.08 -8.98
C ASP A 148 18.91 0.24 -8.02
N HIS A 149 19.21 -0.82 -7.26
CA HIS A 149 20.29 -0.83 -6.27
C HIS A 149 21.68 -1.06 -6.87
N LEU A 150 21.81 -1.19 -8.21
CA LEU A 150 23.12 -1.11 -8.90
C LEU A 150 23.58 0.33 -9.12
N LEU A 151 22.68 1.31 -9.03
CA LEU A 151 23.03 2.72 -9.23
C LEU A 151 23.83 3.24 -8.03
N PRO A 152 24.96 3.95 -8.23
CA PRO A 152 25.84 4.40 -7.16
C PRO A 152 25.15 5.10 -5.97
N GLU A 153 24.05 5.81 -6.22
CA GLU A 153 23.25 6.54 -5.23
C GLU A 153 22.31 5.66 -4.39
N ASN A 154 22.08 4.41 -4.77
CA ASN A 154 21.09 3.50 -4.17
C ASN A 154 21.74 2.32 -3.44
N GLN A 155 22.86 2.54 -2.76
CA GLN A 155 23.50 1.48 -1.96
C GLN A 155 22.60 1.07 -0.79
N LEU A 156 22.60 -0.21 -0.43
CA LEU A 156 21.92 -0.72 0.77
C LEU A 156 22.79 -1.75 1.49
N ASP A 157 22.47 -1.96 2.76
CA ASP A 157 22.87 -3.17 3.46
C ASP A 157 21.74 -4.19 3.33
N ALA A 158 21.98 -5.26 2.56
CA ALA A 158 20.95 -6.24 2.22
C ALA A 158 20.85 -7.39 3.22
N SER A 159 21.61 -7.37 4.32
CA SER A 159 21.59 -8.44 5.32
C SER A 159 21.17 -7.93 6.68
N ASP A 160 20.22 -8.62 7.30
CA ASP A 160 19.85 -8.45 8.71
C ASP A 160 20.80 -9.20 9.68
N ARG A 161 21.87 -9.82 9.17
CA ARG A 161 22.73 -10.74 9.93
C ARG A 161 24.01 -10.08 10.40
N ASP A 162 23.93 -8.98 11.15
CA ASP A 162 25.13 -8.24 11.60
C ASP A 162 25.53 -8.55 13.05
N MET A 163 25.39 -9.81 13.46
CA MET A 163 25.92 -10.29 14.74
C MET A 163 27.20 -11.12 14.52
N LEU A 164 28.14 -11.05 15.47
CA LEU A 164 29.32 -11.92 15.48
C LEU A 164 28.87 -13.40 15.43
N GLY A 165 29.44 -14.18 14.51
CA GLY A 165 29.07 -15.59 14.29
C GLY A 165 27.92 -15.83 13.32
N SER A 166 27.34 -14.80 12.71
CA SER A 166 26.40 -14.93 11.59
C SER A 166 27.12 -15.09 10.23
N SER A 167 26.36 -15.23 9.15
CA SER A 167 26.88 -15.24 7.77
C SER A 167 27.64 -13.97 7.37
N ASN A 168 27.31 -12.81 7.97
CA ASN A 168 27.96 -11.52 7.70
C ASN A 168 28.92 -11.07 8.84
N ASN A 169 29.00 -11.85 9.93
CA ASN A 169 29.93 -11.69 11.05
C ASN A 169 30.03 -10.26 11.62
N GLY A 170 28.93 -9.52 11.66
CA GLY A 170 28.87 -8.17 12.23
C GLY A 170 29.39 -7.04 11.34
N ILE A 171 29.42 -7.23 10.02
CA ILE A 171 29.94 -6.24 9.08
C ILE A 171 28.79 -5.47 8.43
N ILE A 172 28.70 -4.16 8.68
CA ILE A 172 27.83 -3.27 7.88
C ILE A 172 28.32 -3.31 6.42
N ASN A 173 27.45 -3.71 5.50
CA ASN A 173 27.78 -3.98 4.10
C ASN A 173 26.95 -3.13 3.12
N ILE A 174 26.97 -1.82 3.34
CA ILE A 174 26.34 -0.85 2.44
C ILE A 174 27.10 -0.81 1.11
N ARG A 175 26.49 -1.35 0.06
CA ARG A 175 27.03 -1.35 -1.29
C ARG A 175 25.93 -1.46 -2.34
N ASN A 176 26.32 -1.44 -3.60
CA ASN A 176 25.42 -1.71 -4.70
C ASN A 176 25.18 -3.21 -4.86
N TRP A 177 23.94 -3.57 -5.15
CA TRP A 177 23.48 -4.95 -5.28
C TRP A 177 22.68 -5.12 -6.58
N PRO A 178 22.78 -6.27 -7.28
CA PRO A 178 22.04 -6.56 -8.50
C PRO A 178 20.58 -6.92 -8.21
N VAL A 179 19.87 -6.06 -7.48
CA VAL A 179 18.48 -6.23 -7.07
C VAL A 179 17.68 -4.96 -7.31
N LEU A 180 16.36 -5.13 -7.44
CA LEU A 180 15.41 -4.03 -7.54
C LEU A 180 14.62 -3.97 -6.23
N GLY A 181 14.54 -2.79 -5.61
CA GLY A 181 13.74 -2.54 -4.43
C GLY A 181 12.35 -2.02 -4.81
N MET A 182 11.32 -2.50 -4.12
CA MET A 182 9.97 -1.94 -4.22
C MET A 182 9.86 -0.68 -3.33
N TYR A 183 8.90 0.19 -3.63
CA TYR A 183 8.65 1.35 -2.79
C TYR A 183 7.70 1.00 -1.65
N GLU A 184 6.62 0.26 -1.89
CA GLU A 184 5.70 -0.21 -0.83
C GLU A 184 5.37 0.88 0.20
N PRO A 185 4.70 1.97 -0.24
CA PRO A 185 4.43 3.09 0.65
C PRO A 185 3.24 2.78 1.56
N ASP A 186 3.42 2.90 2.87
CA ASP A 186 2.33 2.99 3.84
C ASP A 186 1.98 4.47 4.05
N ALA A 187 2.60 5.14 5.03
CA ALA A 187 2.19 6.47 5.42
C ALA A 187 2.46 7.50 4.32
N ILE A 188 1.45 8.32 4.00
CA ILE A 188 1.55 9.39 3.00
C ILE A 188 1.16 10.76 3.57
N ALA A 189 1.95 11.77 3.22
CA ALA A 189 1.65 13.17 3.45
C ALA A 189 1.75 13.97 2.14
N SER A 190 1.03 15.09 2.08
CA SER A 190 1.17 16.06 0.99
C SER A 190 1.48 17.45 1.51
N TYR A 191 2.27 18.19 0.75
CA TYR A 191 2.59 19.59 1.02
C TYR A 191 2.71 20.36 -0.29
N ARG A 192 2.67 21.69 -0.20
CA ARG A 192 2.74 22.56 -1.38
C ARG A 192 3.92 23.51 -1.32
N VAL A 193 4.63 23.62 -2.44
CA VAL A 193 5.72 24.60 -2.62
C VAL A 193 5.54 25.27 -3.97
N LYS A 194 5.45 26.61 -3.96
CA LYS A 194 5.31 27.44 -5.18
C LYS A 194 4.15 27.02 -6.10
N GLY A 195 3.06 26.54 -5.52
CA GLY A 195 1.85 26.14 -6.25
C GLY A 195 1.76 24.65 -6.55
N GLU A 196 2.90 23.94 -6.58
CA GLU A 196 2.99 22.51 -6.85
C GLU A 196 2.69 21.68 -5.59
N THR A 197 2.02 20.55 -5.78
CA THR A 197 1.78 19.57 -4.72
C THR A 197 2.84 18.48 -4.79
N TYR A 198 3.44 18.20 -3.64
CA TYR A 198 4.40 17.11 -3.45
C TYR A 198 3.79 16.08 -2.51
N LEU A 199 4.00 14.81 -2.85
CA LEU A 199 3.69 13.69 -1.98
C LEU A 199 4.98 13.21 -1.32
N VAL A 200 4.91 12.87 -0.04
CA VAL A 200 5.98 12.24 0.72
C VAL A 200 5.41 10.96 1.27
N THR A 201 6.08 9.85 0.99
CA THR A 201 5.71 8.54 1.49
C THR A 201 6.78 8.03 2.45
N ALA A 202 6.36 7.27 3.45
CA ALA A 202 7.22 6.34 4.15
C ALA A 202 7.05 4.98 3.48
N ASN A 203 8.17 4.32 3.20
CA ASN A 203 8.19 2.99 2.63
C ASN A 203 8.43 2.03 3.80
N GLU A 204 7.43 1.21 4.16
CA GLU A 204 7.53 0.27 5.28
C GLU A 204 7.86 -1.14 4.81
N GLY A 205 7.21 -1.59 3.74
CA GLY A 205 7.48 -2.88 3.13
C GLY A 205 6.74 -4.03 3.81
N ASP A 206 5.42 -3.88 3.99
CA ASP A 206 4.58 -4.99 4.41
C ASP A 206 4.40 -6.01 3.29
N THR A 207 4.36 -7.27 3.69
CA THR A 207 4.35 -8.42 2.79
C THR A 207 3.20 -9.32 3.16
N ARG A 208 2.67 -10.04 2.15
CA ARG A 208 1.62 -11.00 2.42
C ARG A 208 2.18 -12.30 2.97
N ASP A 209 2.27 -12.36 4.30
CA ASP A 209 2.67 -13.54 5.06
C ASP A 209 1.50 -14.09 5.90
N TYR A 210 0.79 -15.10 5.36
CA TYR A 210 -0.32 -15.79 6.00
C TYR A 210 -0.01 -17.29 6.22
N PRO A 211 0.94 -17.63 7.10
CA PRO A 211 1.30 -19.02 7.36
C PRO A 211 0.14 -19.79 8.03
N PRO A 212 -0.03 -21.09 7.72
CA PRO A 212 0.83 -21.91 6.85
C PRO A 212 0.47 -21.85 5.36
N GLY A 213 -0.53 -21.06 4.95
CA GLY A 213 -1.17 -21.23 3.65
C GLY A 213 -0.63 -20.34 2.52
N PHE A 214 0.01 -19.21 2.83
CA PHE A 214 0.73 -18.41 1.84
C PHE A 214 1.84 -17.60 2.51
N THR A 215 2.97 -17.49 1.84
CA THR A 215 4.04 -16.55 2.17
C THR A 215 4.67 -16.15 0.85
N GLU A 216 4.80 -14.84 0.61
CA GLU A 216 5.51 -14.36 -0.56
C GLU A 216 6.99 -14.11 -0.30
N GLU A 217 7.37 -13.99 0.96
CA GLU A 217 8.73 -13.70 1.36
C GLU A 217 9.65 -14.90 1.14
N ALA A 218 10.83 -14.62 0.61
CA ALA A 218 11.90 -15.59 0.58
C ALA A 218 13.25 -14.90 0.72
N ARG A 219 14.10 -15.46 1.59
CA ARG A 219 15.49 -15.03 1.68
C ARG A 219 16.23 -15.39 0.40
N VAL A 220 16.96 -14.44 -0.16
CA VAL A 220 17.74 -14.64 -1.40
C VAL A 220 18.66 -15.86 -1.33
N GLY A 221 19.27 -16.11 -0.17
CA GLY A 221 20.16 -17.26 0.05
C GLY A 221 19.46 -18.64 -0.02
N ALA A 222 18.13 -18.68 0.06
CA ALA A 222 17.34 -19.90 -0.09
C ALA A 222 16.78 -20.09 -1.52
N LEU A 223 17.01 -19.12 -2.42
CA LEU A 223 16.51 -19.15 -3.79
C LEU A 223 17.50 -19.80 -4.75
N SER A 224 16.97 -20.59 -5.69
CA SER A 224 17.72 -21.02 -6.87
C SER A 224 17.75 -19.89 -7.89
N LEU A 225 18.84 -19.11 -7.88
CA LEU A 225 19.01 -17.97 -8.80
C LEU A 225 19.58 -18.43 -10.14
N ASP A 226 19.11 -17.83 -11.24
CA ASP A 226 19.73 -18.00 -12.54
C ASP A 226 21.11 -17.35 -12.57
N ALA A 227 22.15 -18.17 -12.67
CA ALA A 227 23.54 -17.72 -12.71
C ALA A 227 23.81 -16.79 -13.92
N ALA A 228 23.09 -16.91 -15.03
CA ALA A 228 23.28 -16.01 -16.18
C ALA A 228 22.80 -14.59 -15.90
N THR A 229 21.80 -14.45 -15.04
CA THR A 229 21.18 -13.18 -14.61
C THR A 229 21.92 -12.54 -13.43
N PHE A 230 22.40 -13.34 -12.47
CA PHE A 230 22.98 -12.83 -11.21
C PHE A 230 24.51 -12.89 -11.09
N CYS A 231 25.22 -13.63 -11.95
CA CYS A 231 26.69 -13.82 -11.82
C CYS A 231 27.54 -13.12 -12.90
N ARG A 232 27.04 -12.10 -13.61
CA ARG A 232 27.84 -11.42 -14.65
C ARG A 232 28.65 -10.24 -14.10
N PRO A 233 29.99 -10.22 -14.23
CA PRO A 233 30.78 -9.02 -13.98
C PRO A 233 30.48 -7.99 -15.08
N GLY A 234 29.94 -6.82 -14.70
CA GLY A 234 29.90 -5.64 -15.57
C GLY A 234 28.76 -5.53 -16.59
N ILE A 235 27.61 -6.20 -16.41
CA ILE A 235 26.43 -6.01 -17.28
C ILE A 235 25.22 -5.49 -16.49
N SER A 236 24.77 -4.31 -16.89
CA SER A 236 23.47 -3.72 -16.58
C SER A 236 22.35 -4.45 -17.33
N ARG A 237 21.17 -4.53 -16.68
CA ARG A 237 19.83 -4.87 -17.23
C ARG A 237 19.54 -6.35 -17.42
N ARG A 238 18.28 -6.79 -17.32
CA ARG A 238 16.99 -6.29 -16.80
C ARG A 238 16.15 -7.55 -16.91
N ASP A 239 15.58 -8.07 -15.84
CA ASP A 239 14.41 -8.91 -15.95
C ASP A 239 13.59 -8.79 -14.67
N HIS A 240 12.29 -8.75 -14.90
CA HIS A 240 11.25 -8.49 -13.91
C HIS A 240 11.31 -9.49 -12.77
N TRP A 241 11.44 -8.99 -11.54
CA TRP A 241 11.08 -9.77 -10.36
C TRP A 241 9.56 -9.90 -10.33
N SER A 242 9.08 -11.11 -10.59
CA SER A 242 7.67 -11.48 -10.48
C SER A 242 7.32 -11.74 -9.01
N ASN A 243 6.41 -10.94 -8.46
CA ASN A 243 5.53 -11.23 -7.33
C ASN A 243 6.13 -11.88 -6.06
N ARG A 244 7.42 -11.65 -5.75
CA ARG A 244 7.98 -12.06 -4.45
C ARG A 244 8.86 -10.94 -3.91
N SER A 245 8.48 -10.39 -2.77
CA SER A 245 9.35 -9.58 -1.92
C SER A 245 10.50 -10.48 -1.44
N ALA A 246 11.74 -9.99 -1.59
CA ALA A 246 12.91 -10.63 -1.03
C ALA A 246 13.44 -9.71 0.07
N GLN A 247 13.20 -10.08 1.32
CA GLN A 247 13.80 -9.46 2.51
C GLN A 247 15.10 -10.19 2.91
#